data_AF-A0A286UV40-F1
#
_entry.id   AF-A0A286UV40-F1
#
_cell.length_a   1.000
_cell.length_b   1.000
_cell.length_c   1.000
_cell.angle_alpha   90.00
_cell.angle_beta   90.00
_cell.angle_gamma   90.00
#
_symmetry.space_group_name_H-M   'P 1'
#
loop_
_entity.id
_entity.type
_entity.pdbx_description
1 polymer ?
#
loop_
_entity_poly.entity_id
_entity_poly.type
_entity_poly.pdbx_seq_one_letter_code
_entity_poly.pdbx_strand_id
1 'polypeptide(L)'
;MYRHAARRIDTFRCHIWNKWSLQKSNFKIRSITSQNGPGSNEATPDVKPSRVVATAFGLRLIAVPACIVYAVLYHDFGEDDHVFMPVRRWVKAKKESFFTLSPEERQLVDAILGIIIFIYSLSRNEETKFRCRHQ
;
A
#
# COMPACT_ATOMS: atom_id res chain seq x y z
N MET A 1 -37.01 17.10 -36.19
CA MET A 1 -37.64 17.14 -34.85
C MET A 1 -36.62 16.90 -33.72
N TYR A 2 -35.56 17.74 -33.62
CA TYR A 2 -34.52 17.62 -32.57
C TYR A 2 -34.20 18.96 -31.88
N ARG A 3 -35.11 19.95 -31.95
CA ARG A 3 -34.89 21.30 -31.39
C ARG A 3 -35.61 21.58 -30.06
N HIS A 4 -36.31 20.60 -29.50
CA HIS A 4 -37.12 20.78 -28.28
C HIS A 4 -36.54 20.13 -27.01
N ALA A 5 -35.55 19.25 -27.10
CA ALA A 5 -34.95 18.61 -25.92
C ALA A 5 -33.87 19.47 -25.24
N ALA A 6 -33.16 20.33 -26.00
CA ALA A 6 -32.03 21.10 -25.49
C ALA A 6 -32.42 22.20 -24.47
N ARG A 7 -33.65 22.74 -24.52
CA ARG A 7 -34.09 23.84 -23.64
C ARG A 7 -34.35 23.45 -22.18
N ARG A 8 -34.52 22.16 -21.87
CA ARG A 8 -34.83 21.72 -20.50
C ARG A 8 -33.60 21.52 -19.61
N ILE A 9 -32.41 21.37 -20.21
CA ILE A 9 -31.17 21.13 -19.45
C ILE A 9 -30.63 22.44 -18.86
N ASP A 10 -30.81 23.57 -19.56
CA ASP A 10 -30.29 24.86 -19.13
C ASP A 10 -31.00 25.41 -17.89
N THR A 11 -32.31 25.14 -17.73
CA THR A 11 -33.07 25.59 -16.57
C THR A 11 -32.69 24.85 -15.29
N PHE A 12 -32.40 23.55 -15.39
CA PHE A 12 -31.95 22.75 -14.25
C PHE A 12 -30.55 23.17 -13.77
N ARG A 13 -29.66 23.53 -14.70
CA ARG A 13 -28.31 23.98 -14.36
C ARG A 13 -28.31 25.30 -13.59
N CYS A 14 -29.19 26.24 -13.94
CA CYS A 14 -29.32 27.50 -13.20
C CYS A 14 -29.93 27.34 -11.80
N HIS A 15 -30.91 26.44 -11.63
CA HIS A 15 -31.56 26.26 -10.33
C HIS A 15 -30.63 25.59 -9.30
N ILE A 16 -29.82 24.62 -9.71
CA ILE A 16 -28.85 23.96 -8.81
C ILE A 16 -27.70 24.91 -8.45
N TRP A 17 -27.20 25.70 -9.40
CA TRP A 17 -26.08 26.61 -9.15
C TRP A 17 -26.44 27.75 -8.18
N ASN A 18 -27.67 28.27 -8.27
CA ASN A 18 -28.14 29.32 -7.35
C ASN A 18 -28.43 28.79 -5.93
N LYS A 19 -28.74 27.50 -5.79
CA LYS A 19 -28.94 26.86 -4.48
C LYS A 19 -27.60 26.56 -3.78
N TRP A 20 -26.54 26.30 -4.54
CA TRP A 20 -25.20 26.03 -4.01
C TRP A 20 -24.46 27.30 -3.56
N SER A 21 -24.80 28.48 -4.11
CA SER A 21 -24.21 29.77 -3.69
C SER A 21 -24.73 30.26 -2.34
N LEU A 22 -25.99 29.92 -1.99
CA LEU A 22 -26.62 30.35 -0.73
C LEU A 22 -26.24 29.52 0.50
N GLN A 23 -25.67 28.32 0.31
CA GLN A 23 -25.23 27.50 1.46
C GLN A 23 -23.80 27.83 1.92
N LYS A 24 -22.98 28.49 1.09
CA LYS A 24 -21.61 28.88 1.44
C LYS A 24 -21.52 30.00 2.48
N SER A 25 -22.55 30.84 2.62
CA SER A 25 -22.54 31.98 3.53
C SER A 25 -22.76 31.62 5.01
N ASN A 26 -23.26 30.41 5.30
CA ASN A 26 -23.46 29.93 6.68
C ASN A 26 -22.48 28.83 7.11
N PHE A 27 -21.53 28.46 6.25
CA PHE A 27 -20.36 27.69 6.68
C PHE A 27 -19.41 28.64 7.40
N LYS A 28 -19.83 29.10 8.58
CA LYS A 28 -18.96 29.72 9.55
C LYS A 28 -18.03 28.61 10.04
N ILE A 29 -16.90 28.47 9.35
CA ILE A 29 -15.73 27.77 9.90
C ILE A 29 -15.56 28.38 11.28
N ARG A 30 -15.88 27.59 12.31
CA ARG A 30 -15.55 27.93 13.69
C ARG A 30 -14.03 27.82 13.74
N SER A 31 -13.35 28.88 13.29
CA SER A 31 -11.94 29.06 13.55
C SER A 31 -11.82 28.89 15.05
N ILE A 32 -11.03 27.90 15.46
CA ILE A 32 -10.58 27.78 16.84
C ILE A 32 -9.80 29.07 17.07
N THR A 33 -10.49 30.09 17.55
CA THR A 33 -9.90 31.31 18.05
C THR A 33 -9.07 30.86 19.24
N SER A 34 -7.80 30.62 18.98
CA SER A 34 -6.74 30.66 19.98
C SER A 34 -6.93 31.98 20.70
N GLN A 35 -7.43 31.93 21.93
CA GLN A 35 -7.43 33.10 22.81
C GLN A 35 -5.99 33.38 23.22
N ASN A 36 -5.23 34.02 22.34
CA ASN A 36 -4.00 34.70 22.73
C ASN A 36 -4.38 36.16 22.95
N GLY A 37 -4.93 36.45 24.15
CA GLY A 37 -5.05 37.81 24.64
C GLY A 37 -3.66 38.36 24.98
N PRO A 38 -3.41 39.67 24.81
CA PRO A 38 -2.10 40.24 25.06
C PRO A 38 -1.92 40.45 26.58
N GLY A 39 -0.94 39.76 27.15
CA GLY A 39 -0.40 40.11 28.47
C GLY A 39 -0.82 39.19 29.61
N SER A 40 -0.17 38.02 29.71
CA SER A 40 0.42 37.56 30.96
C SER A 40 1.47 36.49 30.64
N ASN A 41 2.56 36.45 31.42
CA ASN A 41 3.55 35.37 31.34
C ASN A 41 2.96 34.10 31.98
N GLU A 42 1.89 33.58 31.38
CA GLU A 42 1.15 32.43 31.87
C GLU A 42 1.87 31.18 31.36
N ALA A 43 2.55 30.49 32.26
CA ALA A 43 3.12 29.18 31.99
C ALA A 43 2.01 28.31 31.38
N THR A 44 2.18 27.91 30.11
CA THR A 44 1.27 26.98 29.46
C THR A 44 1.07 25.79 30.39
N PRO A 45 -0.17 25.41 30.77
CA PRO A 45 -0.36 24.25 31.61
C PRO A 45 0.31 23.07 30.90
N ASP A 46 1.25 22.41 31.57
CA ASP A 46 1.90 21.18 31.10
C ASP A 46 0.85 20.08 31.05
N VAL A 47 0.00 20.13 30.01
CA VAL A 47 -0.97 19.10 29.71
C VAL A 47 -0.17 17.95 29.11
N LYS A 48 0.41 17.13 30.00
CA LYS A 48 1.02 15.85 29.61
C LYS A 48 -0.04 15.09 28.82
N PRO A 49 0.20 14.76 27.54
CA PRO A 49 -0.79 14.01 26.79
C PRO A 49 -1.03 12.71 27.54
N SER A 50 -2.29 12.47 27.91
CA SER A 50 -2.68 11.19 28.48
C SER A 50 -2.17 10.09 27.56
N ARG A 51 -1.55 9.05 28.13
CA ARG A 51 -0.98 7.94 27.35
C ARG A 51 -2.02 7.36 26.38
N VAL A 52 -3.30 7.43 26.74
CA VAL A 52 -4.44 7.03 25.89
C VAL A 52 -4.57 7.87 24.62
N VAL A 53 -4.34 9.18 24.69
CA VAL A 53 -4.39 10.06 23.51
C VAL A 53 -3.17 9.82 22.62
N ALA A 54 -1.99 9.63 23.21
CA ALA A 54 -0.78 9.31 22.49
C ALA A 54 -0.89 7.94 21.76
N THR A 55 -1.43 6.91 22.42
CA THR A 55 -1.64 5.60 21.80
C THR A 55 -2.71 5.62 20.72
N ALA A 56 -3.81 6.36 20.93
CA ALA A 56 -4.85 6.52 19.91
C ALA A 56 -4.30 7.22 18.65
N PHE A 57 -3.41 8.20 18.83
CA PHE A 57 -2.73 8.85 17.70
C PHE A 57 -1.78 7.90 16.98
N GLY A 58 -0.95 7.15 17.72
CA GLY A 58 -0.07 6.13 17.16
C GLY A 58 -0.82 5.03 16.41
N LEU A 59 -1.94 4.57 16.95
CA LEU A 59 -2.78 3.57 16.28
C LEU A 59 -3.32 4.07 14.94
N ARG A 60 -3.77 5.33 14.86
CA ARG A 60 -4.23 5.92 13.60
C ARG A 60 -3.09 6.03 12.59
N LEU A 61 -1.92 6.46 13.04
CA LEU A 61 -0.73 6.57 12.19
C LEU A 61 -0.28 5.23 11.61
N ILE A 62 -0.56 4.11 12.28
CA ILE A 62 -0.16 2.78 11.80
C ILE A 62 -1.31 2.10 11.04
N ALA A 63 -2.52 2.13 11.60
CA ALA A 63 -3.67 1.41 11.06
C ALA A 63 -4.08 1.93 9.68
N VAL A 64 -4.11 3.26 9.49
CA VAL A 64 -4.52 3.86 8.21
C VAL A 64 -3.57 3.47 7.07
N PRO A 65 -2.23 3.67 7.16
CA PRO A 65 -1.35 3.22 6.09
C PRO A 65 -1.31 1.70 5.95
N ALA A 66 -1.42 0.93 7.04
CA ALA A 66 -1.50 -0.53 6.95
C ALA A 66 -2.71 -1.00 6.12
N CYS A 67 -3.89 -0.41 6.36
CA CYS A 67 -5.08 -0.70 5.58
C CYS A 67 -4.91 -0.32 4.10
N ILE A 68 -4.27 0.82 3.82
CA ILE A 68 -4.00 1.26 2.44
C ILE A 68 -3.05 0.26 1.75
N VAL A 69 -1.97 -0.15 2.40
CA VAL A 69 -1.01 -1.12 1.84
C VAL A 69 -1.69 -2.47 1.58
N TYR A 70 -2.52 -2.94 2.52
CA TYR A 70 -3.29 -4.17 2.35
C TYR A 70 -4.26 -4.06 1.16
N ALA A 71 -5.00 -2.96 1.06
CA ALA A 71 -5.92 -2.71 -0.05
C ALA A 71 -5.18 -2.72 -1.39
N VAL A 72 -4.07 -1.98 -1.50
CA VAL A 72 -3.32 -1.85 -2.76
C VAL A 72 -2.66 -3.17 -3.17
N LEU A 73 -2.08 -3.95 -2.24
CA LEU A 73 -1.24 -5.10 -2.59
C LEU A 73 -1.90 -6.46 -2.44
N TYR A 74 -2.85 -6.64 -1.51
CA TYR A 74 -3.38 -7.95 -1.14
C TYR A 74 -4.88 -8.09 -1.37
N HIS A 75 -5.65 -7.03 -1.23
CA HIS A 75 -7.09 -7.10 -1.40
C HIS A 75 -7.46 -7.39 -2.86
N ASP A 76 -8.14 -8.49 -3.14
CA ASP A 76 -8.64 -8.77 -4.49
C ASP A 76 -9.97 -8.04 -4.69
N PHE A 77 -10.01 -7.11 -5.64
CA PHE A 77 -11.19 -6.32 -5.91
C PHE A 77 -12.02 -6.87 -7.08
N GLY A 78 -11.67 -8.06 -7.61
CA GLY A 78 -12.41 -8.72 -8.68
C GLY A 78 -11.80 -8.53 -10.08
N GLU A 79 -12.51 -9.03 -11.10
CA GLU A 79 -12.03 -9.17 -12.49
C GLU A 79 -11.92 -7.85 -13.29
N ASP A 80 -12.44 -6.74 -12.76
CA ASP A 80 -12.35 -5.43 -13.41
C ASP A 80 -10.96 -4.80 -13.27
N ASP A 81 -10.59 -3.93 -14.22
CA ASP A 81 -9.26 -3.30 -14.24
C ASP A 81 -9.13 -2.26 -13.12
N HIS A 82 -8.41 -2.61 -12.05
CA HIS A 82 -8.29 -1.78 -10.85
C HIS A 82 -7.22 -0.70 -10.98
N VAL A 83 -7.49 0.49 -10.42
CA VAL A 83 -6.58 1.65 -10.39
C VAL A 83 -5.19 1.31 -9.82
N PHE A 84 -5.10 0.24 -9.01
CA PHE A 84 -3.87 -0.22 -8.37
C PHE A 84 -3.07 -1.27 -9.17
N MET A 85 -3.56 -1.71 -10.33
CA MET A 85 -2.87 -2.69 -11.18
C MET A 85 -1.48 -2.23 -11.66
N PRO A 86 -1.26 -0.96 -12.07
CA PRO A 86 0.07 -0.48 -12.43
C PRO A 86 1.07 -0.59 -11.27
N VAL A 87 0.63 -0.27 -10.05
CA VAL A 87 1.47 -0.36 -8.84
C VAL A 87 1.81 -1.81 -8.54
N ARG A 88 0.84 -2.74 -8.64
CA ARG A 88 1.10 -4.18 -8.46
C ARG A 88 2.12 -4.73 -9.45
N ARG A 89 2.03 -4.33 -10.73
CA ARG A 89 3.00 -4.74 -11.76
C ARG A 89 4.40 -4.21 -11.46
N TRP A 90 4.52 -2.95 -11.05
CA TRP A 90 5.78 -2.35 -10.63
C TRP A 90 6.38 -3.06 -9.41
N VAL A 91 5.58 -3.33 -8.37
CA VAL A 91 6.03 -4.06 -7.17
C VAL A 91 6.47 -5.48 -7.53
N LYS A 92 5.74 -6.18 -8.41
CA LYS A 92 6.11 -7.52 -8.87
C LYS A 92 7.47 -7.51 -9.59
N ALA A 93 7.67 -6.60 -10.53
CA ALA A 93 8.95 -6.44 -11.23
C ALA A 93 10.10 -6.11 -10.27
N LYS A 94 9.83 -5.32 -9.22
CA LYS A 94 10.82 -5.03 -8.19
C LYS A 94 11.13 -6.24 -7.32
N LYS A 95 10.12 -6.99 -6.88
CA LYS A 95 10.32 -8.25 -6.15
C LYS A 95 11.16 -9.23 -6.98
N GLU A 96 10.85 -9.36 -8.26
CA GLU A 96 11.64 -10.19 -9.18
C GLU A 96 13.09 -9.71 -9.25
N SER A 97 13.35 -8.40 -9.36
CA SER A 97 14.72 -7.88 -9.37
C SER A 97 15.51 -8.10 -8.07
N PHE A 98 14.84 -8.22 -6.93
CA PHE A 98 15.49 -8.51 -5.64
C PHE A 98 15.72 -10.02 -5.42
N PHE A 99 14.92 -10.88 -6.05
CA PHE A 99 15.00 -12.33 -5.90
C PHE A 99 15.64 -13.05 -7.11
N THR A 100 15.98 -12.32 -8.17
CA THR A 100 16.91 -12.82 -9.19
C THR A 100 18.32 -12.74 -8.64
N LEU A 101 18.90 -13.90 -8.30
CA LEU A 101 20.32 -14.06 -7.98
C LEU A 101 21.15 -13.21 -8.95
N SER A 102 22.13 -12.47 -8.44
CA SER A 102 23.10 -11.81 -9.32
C SER A 102 23.71 -12.87 -10.26
N PRO A 103 24.09 -12.51 -11.50
CA PRO A 103 24.63 -13.46 -12.46
C PRO A 103 25.85 -14.22 -11.93
N GLU A 104 26.59 -13.62 -10.98
CA GLU A 104 27.71 -14.23 -10.27
C GLU A 104 27.25 -15.28 -9.24
N GLU A 105 26.24 -14.98 -8.43
CA GLU A 105 25.67 -15.93 -7.47
C GLU A 105 25.01 -17.14 -8.16
N ARG A 106 24.41 -16.93 -9.34
CA ARG A 106 23.83 -18.03 -10.13
C ARG A 106 24.90 -19.03 -10.59
N GLN A 107 26.08 -18.54 -11.00
CA GLN A 107 27.20 -19.42 -11.37
C GLN A 107 27.71 -20.23 -10.18
N LEU A 108 27.76 -19.62 -8.99
CA LEU A 108 28.13 -20.31 -7.76
C LEU A 108 27.11 -21.38 -7.39
N VAL A 109 25.81 -21.09 -7.47
CA VAL A 109 24.74 -22.05 -7.18
C VAL A 109 24.76 -23.21 -8.18
N ASP A 110 24.92 -22.94 -9.47
CA ASP A 110 25.02 -23.97 -10.51
C ASP A 110 26.27 -24.85 -10.31
N ALA A 111 27.42 -24.25 -9.96
CA ALA A 111 28.65 -24.98 -9.65
C ALA A 111 28.49 -25.86 -8.40
N ILE A 112 27.90 -25.34 -7.34
CA ILE A 112 27.65 -26.08 -6.09
C ILE A 112 26.67 -27.23 -6.34
N LEU A 113 25.58 -27.00 -7.08
CA LEU A 113 24.63 -28.04 -7.47
C LEU A 113 25.30 -29.14 -8.30
N GLY A 114 26.20 -28.77 -9.21
CA GLY A 114 27.00 -29.73 -9.97
C GLY A 114 27.86 -30.62 -9.08
N ILE A 115 28.57 -30.04 -8.10
CA ILE A 115 29.38 -30.79 -7.13
C ILE A 115 28.51 -31.72 -6.30
N ILE A 116 27.36 -31.24 -5.81
CA ILE A 116 26.42 -32.02 -5.01
C ILE A 116 25.91 -33.23 -5.81
N ILE A 117 25.43 -33.00 -7.04
CA ILE A 117 24.93 -34.06 -7.92
C ILE A 117 26.04 -35.07 -8.21
N PHE A 118 27.27 -34.61 -8.43
CA PHE A 118 28.42 -35.49 -8.66
C PHE A 118 28.72 -36.38 -7.44
N ILE A 119 28.75 -35.81 -6.23
CA ILE A 119 28.95 -36.58 -4.99
C ILE A 119 27.82 -37.59 -4.80
N TYR A 120 26.56 -37.20 -4.98
CA TYR A 120 25.43 -38.12 -4.90
C TYR A 120 25.53 -39.25 -5.95
N SER A 121 25.99 -38.92 -7.16
CA SER A 121 26.21 -39.92 -8.21
C SER A 121 27.34 -40.90 -7.87
N LEU A 122 28.41 -40.42 -7.25
CA LEU A 122 29.52 -41.26 -6.78
C LEU A 122 29.08 -42.18 -5.64
N SER A 123 28.40 -41.64 -4.63
CA SER A 123 27.88 -42.42 -3.51
C SER A 123 26.90 -43.50 -3.98
N ARG A 124 26.01 -43.18 -4.93
CA ARG A 124 25.09 -44.18 -5.52
C ARG A 124 25.84 -45.31 -6.25
N ASN A 125 26.94 -45.01 -6.92
CA ASN A 125 27.72 -46.02 -7.64
C ASN A 125 28.36 -47.03 -6.68
N GLU A 126 28.86 -46.58 -5.52
CA GLU A 126 29.43 -47.48 -4.52
C GLU A 126 28.41 -48.47 -3.95
N GLU A 127 27.19 -48.02 -3.66
CA GLU A 127 26.12 -48.90 -3.16
C GLU A 127 25.74 -50.00 -4.18
N THR A 128 25.74 -49.69 -5.48
CA THR A 128 25.49 -50.70 -6.51
C THR A 128 26.62 -51.73 -6.61
N LYS A 129 27.87 -51.29 -6.39
CA LYS A 129 29.05 -52.18 -6.40
C LYS A 129 29.10 -53.12 -5.20
N PHE A 130 28.62 -52.69 -4.03
CA PHE A 130 28.47 -53.57 -2.87
C PHE A 130 27.36 -54.61 -3.06
N ARG A 131 26.24 -54.24 -3.68
CA ARG A 131 25.12 -55.16 -3.93
C ARG A 131 25.49 -56.33 -4.85
N CYS A 132 26.36 -56.13 -5.85
CA CYS A 132 26.80 -57.20 -6.76
C CYS A 132 27.91 -58.10 -6.21
N ARG A 133 28.56 -57.75 -5.09
CA ARG A 133 29.63 -58.57 -4.48
C ARG A 133 29.06 -59.59 -3.48
N HIS A 134 27.85 -59.37 -2.98
CA HIS A 134 27.23 -60.19 -1.94
C HIS A 134 26.22 -61.21 -2.50
N GLN A 135 26.18 -61.37 -3.82
CA GLN A 135 25.38 -62.35 -4.57
C GLN A 135 26.34 -63.29 -5.31
#